data_AF-A0A1F8GK59-F1
#
_entry.id   AF-A0A1F8GK59-F1
#
_cell.length_a   1.000
_cell.length_b   1.000
_cell.length_c   1.000
_cell.angle_alpha   90.00
_cell.angle_beta   90.00
_cell.angle_gamma   90.00
#
_symmetry.space_group_name_H-M   'P 1'
#
loop_
_entity.id
_entity.type
_entity.pdbx_description
1 polymer ?
#
loop_
_entity_poly.entity_id
_entity_poly.type
_entity_poly.pdbx_seq_one_letter_code
_entity_poly.pdbx_strand_id
1 'polypeptide(L)'
;MDHKEQLLQQPEKESKIEIEIFLISHVGQFDVDGFKNKFKQADIYVPEQLILTDPRLLETVLNEVSLGKKSPEEALSEFGVTDEGSFYYFTKAQFDMIFNSGKKIWIVEDILSRRNEEIFNKMSESSAKYKSALSVEEAVSAIKEYFVARGEFERKREEFISKKIKERTEQLQNSGQETSQTDKIKILLTLGAMHTGAGHILEREFNDVKNLFSFDMPIRFGLGIEALRRTRFGLEINDKLAKRALIEEYLTRYIGNKIIKNPKNIGDLNYEKIISFLVKIVDGFDEDEVTDILKQIYDENKNYNTVIASVLDRKGIVIPAEDFVHKGN
;
A
#
# COMPACT_ATOMS: atom_id res chain seq x y z
N MET A 1 23.04 23.59 -45.47
CA MET A 1 24.28 23.55 -44.69
C MET A 1 24.13 24.51 -43.52
N ASP A 2 24.30 24.14 -42.27
CA ASP A 2 23.70 23.01 -41.57
C ASP A 2 23.39 23.56 -40.17
N HIS A 3 22.11 23.76 -39.83
CA HIS A 3 21.68 24.24 -38.51
C HIS A 3 21.64 23.10 -37.48
N LYS A 4 22.36 21.99 -37.75
CA LYS A 4 22.36 20.75 -36.97
C LYS A 4 23.54 20.55 -36.02
N GLU A 5 24.51 21.47 -35.96
CA GLU A 5 25.77 21.24 -35.21
C GLU A 5 25.94 22.03 -33.91
N GLN A 6 24.86 22.52 -33.28
CA GLN A 6 24.95 23.11 -31.94
C GLN A 6 23.81 22.70 -30.98
N LEU A 7 23.26 21.49 -31.13
CA LEU A 7 22.71 20.80 -29.98
C LEU A 7 23.88 20.15 -29.25
N LEU A 8 24.52 20.98 -28.43
CA LEU A 8 25.47 20.59 -27.40
C LEU A 8 25.06 19.24 -26.81
N GLN A 9 25.96 18.27 -26.97
CA GLN A 9 26.05 17.10 -26.13
C GLN A 9 26.01 17.58 -24.68
N GLN A 10 24.82 17.60 -24.07
CA GLN A 10 24.76 17.48 -22.62
C GLN A 10 25.38 16.11 -22.35
N PRO A 11 26.46 16.01 -21.56
CA PRO A 11 26.91 14.71 -21.13
C PRO A 11 25.69 14.04 -20.48
N GLU A 12 25.32 12.85 -20.95
CA GLU A 12 24.41 11.99 -20.20
C GLU A 12 24.96 11.98 -18.78
N LYS A 13 24.23 12.56 -17.83
CA LYS A 13 24.53 12.33 -16.42
C LYS A 13 24.30 10.84 -16.25
N GLU A 14 25.37 10.06 -16.33
CA GLU A 14 25.36 8.66 -15.94
C GLU A 14 25.00 8.67 -14.46
N SER A 15 23.71 8.51 -14.17
CA SER A 15 23.20 8.54 -12.82
C SER A 15 23.85 7.38 -12.08
N LYS A 16 24.72 7.70 -11.11
CA LYS A 16 25.29 6.73 -10.17
C LYS A 16 24.23 6.22 -9.18
N ILE A 17 22.94 6.30 -9.49
CA ILE A 17 21.85 5.88 -8.62
C ILE A 17 21.07 4.77 -9.33
N GLU A 18 20.95 3.63 -8.67
CA GLU A 18 20.02 2.56 -9.00
C GLU A 18 18.90 2.57 -7.95
N ILE A 19 17.64 2.60 -8.40
CA ILE A 19 16.47 2.56 -7.52
C ILE A 19 15.70 1.27 -7.79
N GLU A 20 15.62 0.41 -6.79
CA GLU A 20 14.71 -0.74 -6.81
C GLU A 20 13.49 -0.41 -5.93
N ILE A 21 12.30 -0.51 -6.51
CA ILE A 21 11.03 -0.31 -5.82
C ILE A 21 10.40 -1.67 -5.61
N PHE A 22 10.34 -2.12 -4.37
CA PHE A 22 9.75 -3.38 -3.98
C PHE A 22 8.31 -3.16 -3.52
N LEU A 23 7.37 -3.63 -4.34
CA LEU A 23 5.94 -3.45 -4.24
C LEU A 23 5.31 -4.61 -3.45
N ILE A 24 4.75 -4.31 -2.28
CA ILE A 24 4.32 -5.31 -1.27
C ILE A 24 2.85 -5.18 -0.87
N SER A 25 2.28 -6.20 -0.25
CA SER A 25 0.88 -6.18 0.19
C SER A 25 0.66 -5.55 1.58
N HIS A 26 1.72 -5.37 2.39
CA HIS A 26 1.72 -4.87 3.78
C HIS A 26 0.98 -5.74 4.79
N VAL A 27 1.01 -7.04 4.58
CA VAL A 27 0.13 -7.98 5.24
C VAL A 27 0.82 -8.70 6.38
N GLY A 28 2.07 -9.13 6.18
CA GLY A 28 2.72 -10.02 7.13
C GLY A 28 4.22 -10.13 6.94
N GLN A 29 4.85 -10.93 7.80
CA GLN A 29 6.30 -11.14 7.79
C GLN A 29 6.82 -11.69 6.45
N PHE A 30 6.01 -12.46 5.73
CA PHE A 30 6.35 -13.03 4.42
C PHE A 30 6.62 -11.97 3.35
N ASP A 31 5.97 -10.80 3.43
CA ASP A 31 6.29 -9.68 2.52
C ASP A 31 7.74 -9.21 2.72
N VAL A 32 8.24 -9.24 3.95
CA VAL A 32 9.62 -8.84 4.28
C VAL A 32 10.62 -9.87 3.81
N ASP A 33 10.32 -11.16 3.96
CA ASP A 33 11.16 -12.24 3.44
C ASP A 33 11.42 -12.09 1.93
N GLY A 34 10.43 -11.60 1.19
CA GLY A 34 10.52 -11.33 -0.25
C GLY A 34 11.63 -10.35 -0.65
N PHE A 35 11.97 -9.36 0.20
CA PHE A 35 12.99 -8.34 -0.15
C PHE A 35 14.24 -8.31 0.73
N LYS A 36 14.40 -9.20 1.71
CA LYS A 36 15.62 -9.28 2.54
C LYS A 36 16.90 -9.33 1.72
N ASN A 37 16.91 -10.05 0.60
CA ASN A 37 18.07 -10.13 -0.28
C ASN A 37 18.38 -8.81 -0.98
N LYS A 38 17.34 -8.07 -1.41
CA LYS A 38 17.50 -6.73 -1.99
C LYS A 38 17.97 -5.73 -0.95
N PHE A 39 17.45 -5.80 0.27
CA PHE A 39 17.88 -4.96 1.38
C PHE A 39 19.36 -5.11 1.69
N LYS A 40 19.89 -6.35 1.70
CA LYS A 40 21.33 -6.61 1.89
C LYS A 40 22.20 -5.91 0.83
N GLN A 41 21.71 -5.83 -0.40
CA GLN A 41 22.42 -5.25 -1.54
C GLN A 41 22.28 -3.72 -1.64
N ALA A 42 21.30 -3.13 -0.95
CA ALA A 42 21.07 -1.70 -0.94
C ALA A 42 22.09 -0.97 -0.07
N ASP A 43 22.43 0.27 -0.43
CA ASP A 43 23.19 1.19 0.42
C ASP A 43 22.25 2.01 1.30
N ILE A 44 21.09 2.34 0.73
CA ILE A 44 20.05 3.17 1.35
C ILE A 44 18.73 2.41 1.30
N TYR A 45 18.06 2.34 2.44
CA TYR A 45 16.71 1.80 2.54
C TYR A 45 15.70 2.91 2.82
N VAL A 46 14.61 2.90 2.06
CA VAL A 46 13.51 3.86 2.14
C VAL A 46 12.22 3.08 2.43
N PRO A 47 11.83 2.91 3.71
CA PRO A 47 10.59 2.23 4.04
C PRO A 47 9.37 3.11 3.73
N GLU A 48 8.24 2.45 3.45
CA GLU A 48 6.94 3.12 3.51
C GLU A 48 6.63 3.50 4.96
N GLN A 49 6.17 4.73 5.17
CA GLN A 49 5.83 5.18 6.51
C GLN A 49 4.49 4.55 6.94
N LEU A 50 4.52 3.59 7.86
CA LEU A 50 3.31 3.00 8.45
C LEU A 50 2.99 3.53 9.85
N ILE A 51 4.00 4.09 10.52
CA ILE A 51 3.88 4.65 11.87
C ILE A 51 3.51 6.13 11.78
N LEU A 52 2.41 6.49 12.44
CA LEU A 52 1.87 7.85 12.49
C LEU A 52 2.64 8.73 13.48
N THR A 53 3.86 9.08 13.10
CA THR A 53 4.77 9.92 13.90
C THR A 53 5.48 10.94 13.03
N ASP A 54 6.24 11.85 13.66
CA ASP A 54 7.09 12.79 12.94
C ASP A 54 8.13 12.02 12.10
N PRO A 55 8.23 12.28 10.79
CA PRO A 55 9.10 11.52 9.90
C PRO A 55 10.59 11.66 10.25
N ARG A 56 11.03 12.77 10.86
CA ARG A 56 12.42 12.96 11.29
C ARG A 56 12.73 12.16 12.55
N LEU A 57 11.78 12.07 13.47
CA LEU A 57 11.90 11.21 14.64
C LEU A 57 11.99 9.73 14.20
N LEU A 58 11.10 9.30 13.30
CA LEU A 58 11.12 7.94 12.76
C LEU A 58 12.45 7.63 12.06
N GLU A 59 12.94 8.54 11.22
CA GLU A 59 14.24 8.38 10.55
C GLU A 59 15.39 8.25 11.56
N THR A 60 15.40 9.08 12.60
CA THR A 60 16.44 9.05 13.65
C THR A 60 16.44 7.70 14.35
N VAL A 61 15.29 7.24 14.81
CA VAL A 61 15.14 5.96 15.52
C VAL A 61 15.52 4.78 14.62
N LEU A 62 15.10 4.77 13.35
CA LEU A 62 15.45 3.68 12.43
C LEU A 62 16.94 3.65 12.08
N ASN A 63 17.61 4.82 12.01
CA ASN A 63 19.06 4.84 11.86
C ASN A 63 19.78 4.35 13.14
N GLU A 64 19.25 4.60 14.34
CA GLU A 64 19.77 4.01 15.58
C GLU A 64 19.62 2.48 15.60
N VAL A 65 18.47 1.97 15.15
CA VAL A 65 18.23 0.52 14.99
C VAL A 65 19.21 -0.07 13.97
N SER A 66 19.41 0.60 12.83
CA SER A 66 20.37 0.18 11.80
C SER A 66 21.79 0.04 12.32
N LEU A 67 22.20 0.94 13.23
CA LEU A 67 23.50 0.94 13.90
C LEU A 67 23.57 0.02 15.13
N GLY A 68 22.50 -0.68 15.48
CA GLY A 68 22.44 -1.55 16.67
C GLY A 68 22.40 -0.81 18.01
N LYS A 69 22.22 0.52 18.00
CA LYS A 69 22.16 1.33 19.21
C LYS A 69 20.83 1.22 19.94
N LYS A 70 19.79 0.79 19.22
CA LYS A 70 18.43 0.58 19.73
C LYS A 70 17.93 -0.75 19.17
N SER A 71 17.33 -1.58 20.01
CA SER A 71 16.72 -2.84 19.57
C SER A 71 15.39 -2.59 18.83
N PRO A 72 14.93 -3.53 17.98
CA PRO A 72 13.60 -3.48 17.39
C PRO A 72 12.49 -3.28 18.43
N GLU A 73 12.55 -4.01 19.55
CA GLU A 73 11.54 -3.97 20.61
C GLU A 73 11.47 -2.61 21.30
N GLU A 74 12.63 -1.99 21.59
CA GLU A 74 12.68 -0.62 22.15
C GLU A 74 12.09 0.40 21.18
N ALA A 75 12.43 0.31 19.89
CA ALA A 75 11.93 1.23 18.87
C ALA A 75 10.41 1.06 18.65
N LEU A 76 9.88 -0.16 18.63
CA LEU A 76 8.43 -0.40 18.53
C LEU A 76 7.69 0.16 19.76
N SER A 77 8.24 -0.04 20.96
CA SER A 77 7.67 0.48 22.20
C SER A 77 7.66 2.02 22.22
N GLU A 78 8.69 2.68 21.70
CA GLU A 78 8.79 4.14 21.61
C GLU A 78 7.64 4.74 20.78
N PHE A 79 7.19 4.02 19.75
CA PHE A 79 6.09 4.44 18.88
C PHE A 79 4.72 3.88 19.29
N GLY A 80 4.64 3.16 20.41
CA GLY A 80 3.39 2.54 20.87
C GLY A 80 2.84 1.47 19.91
N VAL A 81 3.71 0.82 19.13
CA VAL A 81 3.32 -0.23 18.18
C VAL A 81 3.22 -1.56 18.93
N THR A 82 1.99 -2.09 19.07
CA THR A 82 1.68 -3.30 19.84
C THR A 82 1.27 -4.46 18.94
N ASP A 83 1.32 -5.70 19.45
CA ASP A 83 0.93 -6.94 18.73
C ASP A 83 -0.56 -7.05 18.40
N GLU A 84 -1.36 -6.07 18.82
CA GLU A 84 -2.77 -5.91 18.46
C GLU A 84 -2.96 -5.05 17.20
N GLY A 85 -1.93 -4.32 16.76
CA GLY A 85 -2.00 -3.45 15.59
C GLY A 85 -1.93 -4.22 14.26
N SER A 86 -2.74 -3.80 13.28
CA SER A 86 -2.85 -4.48 11.97
C SER A 86 -1.52 -4.56 11.19
N PHE A 87 -0.56 -3.69 11.48
CA PHE A 87 0.76 -3.67 10.82
C PHE A 87 1.90 -4.12 11.73
N TYR A 88 1.61 -4.65 12.92
CA TYR A 88 2.64 -5.00 13.91
C TYR A 88 3.66 -5.98 13.34
N TYR A 89 3.19 -7.13 12.83
CA TYR A 89 4.08 -8.19 12.35
C TYR A 89 4.96 -7.74 11.20
N PHE A 90 4.39 -6.97 10.26
CA PHE A 90 5.14 -6.37 9.17
C PHE A 90 6.18 -5.36 9.70
N THR A 91 5.77 -4.43 10.57
CA THR A 91 6.64 -3.39 11.14
C THR A 91 7.77 -4.01 11.96
N LYS A 92 7.47 -5.03 12.78
CA LYS A 92 8.47 -5.77 13.54
C LYS A 92 9.46 -6.45 12.60
N ALA A 93 8.98 -7.19 11.60
CA ALA A 93 9.87 -7.86 10.64
C ALA A 93 10.78 -6.88 9.89
N GLN A 94 10.27 -5.67 9.57
CA GLN A 94 11.07 -4.59 8.98
C GLN A 94 12.14 -4.08 9.96
N PHE A 95 11.80 -3.85 11.23
CA PHE A 95 12.75 -3.38 12.25
C PHE A 95 13.82 -4.44 12.53
N ASP A 96 13.43 -5.71 12.62
CA ASP A 96 14.32 -6.86 12.78
C ASP A 96 15.30 -6.97 11.59
N MET A 97 14.84 -6.70 10.37
CA MET A 97 15.68 -6.67 9.17
C MET A 97 16.68 -5.49 9.20
N ILE A 98 16.26 -4.33 9.71
CA ILE A 98 17.11 -3.14 9.80
C ILE A 98 18.18 -3.30 10.87
N PHE A 99 17.88 -3.99 11.97
CA PHE A 99 18.76 -4.09 13.13
C PHE A 99 20.18 -4.56 12.78
N ASN A 100 21.19 -3.80 13.21
CA ASN A 100 22.61 -4.07 12.94
C ASN A 100 23.00 -4.18 11.44
N SER A 101 22.17 -3.67 10.54
CA SER A 101 22.43 -3.75 9.10
C SER A 101 23.46 -2.74 8.59
N GLY A 102 23.71 -1.66 9.35
CA GLY A 102 24.59 -0.56 8.96
C GLY A 102 24.09 0.25 7.74
N LYS A 103 22.86 0.01 7.28
CA LYS A 103 22.25 0.71 6.14
C LYS A 103 21.82 2.12 6.52
N LYS A 104 21.93 3.07 5.59
CA LYS A 104 21.33 4.40 5.77
C LYS A 104 19.82 4.31 5.58
N ILE A 105 19.04 4.83 6.52
CA ILE A 105 17.58 4.85 6.41
C ILE A 105 17.10 6.25 6.07
N TRP A 106 16.21 6.37 5.08
CA TRP A 106 15.53 7.62 4.76
C TRP A 106 14.02 7.48 4.92
N ILE A 107 13.40 8.44 5.61
CA ILE A 107 11.96 8.65 5.58
C ILE A 107 11.68 9.82 4.63
N VAL A 108 11.05 9.50 3.51
CA VAL A 108 10.71 10.46 2.43
C VAL A 108 9.23 10.80 2.39
N GLU A 109 8.44 10.16 3.25
CA GLU A 109 7.03 10.42 3.44
C GLU A 109 6.79 11.37 4.60
N ASP A 110 5.63 12.01 4.57
CA ASP A 110 5.12 12.81 5.68
C ASP A 110 3.60 12.66 5.72
N ILE A 111 3.15 11.60 6.37
CA ILE A 111 1.72 11.28 6.45
C ILE A 111 0.98 12.29 7.32
N LEU A 112 1.64 12.84 8.35
CA LEU A 112 1.00 13.75 9.30
C LEU A 112 0.67 15.10 8.68
N SER A 113 1.61 15.72 7.95
CA SER A 113 1.32 17.01 7.31
C SER A 113 0.20 16.91 6.27
N ARG A 114 0.11 15.75 5.60
CA ARG A 114 -0.90 15.47 4.58
C ARG A 114 -2.32 15.28 5.12
N ARG A 115 -2.49 14.98 6.41
CA ARG A 115 -3.82 14.89 7.05
C ARG A 115 -4.55 16.22 7.11
N ASN A 116 -3.83 17.33 7.03
CA ASN A 116 -4.41 18.67 7.05
C ASN A 116 -4.76 19.18 5.65
N GLU A 117 -4.50 18.40 4.59
CA GLU A 117 -4.86 18.79 3.23
C GLU A 117 -6.38 18.70 3.02
N GLU A 118 -6.93 19.66 2.28
CA GLU A 118 -8.36 19.68 1.90
C GLU A 118 -8.82 18.35 1.28
N ILE A 119 -7.95 17.70 0.50
CA ILE A 119 -8.25 16.42 -0.14
C ILE A 119 -8.42 15.27 0.88
N PHE A 120 -7.70 15.32 2.00
CA PHE A 120 -7.86 14.34 3.09
C PHE A 120 -9.22 14.51 3.78
N ASN A 121 -9.67 15.75 3.97
CA ASN A 121 -11.00 16.05 4.51
C ASN A 121 -12.09 15.54 3.57
N LYS A 122 -12.01 15.83 2.26
CA LYS A 122 -12.94 15.31 1.25
C LYS A 122 -13.01 13.78 1.28
N MET A 123 -11.86 13.11 1.32
CA MET A 123 -11.78 11.65 1.43
C MET A 123 -12.46 11.15 2.71
N SER A 124 -12.24 11.80 3.85
CA SER A 124 -12.82 11.42 5.14
C SER A 124 -14.33 11.64 5.18
N GLU A 125 -14.80 12.76 4.65
CA GLU A 125 -16.22 13.11 4.53
C GLU A 125 -16.96 12.13 3.63
N SER A 126 -16.46 11.85 2.43
CA SER A 126 -17.09 10.87 1.52
C SER A 126 -17.05 9.45 2.12
N SER A 127 -16.02 9.11 2.90
CA SER A 127 -15.97 7.86 3.66
C SER A 127 -17.05 7.75 4.71
N ALA A 128 -17.32 8.84 5.44
CA ALA A 128 -18.42 8.90 6.39
C ALA A 128 -19.78 8.80 5.68
N LYS A 129 -19.96 9.53 4.57
CA LYS A 129 -21.20 9.55 3.80
C LYS A 129 -21.64 8.18 3.31
N TYR A 130 -20.76 7.37 2.69
CA TYR A 130 -21.21 6.05 2.20
C TYR A 130 -21.48 5.06 3.33
N LYS A 131 -20.86 5.25 4.51
CA LYS A 131 -21.12 4.41 5.71
C LYS A 131 -22.43 4.77 6.39
N SER A 132 -22.88 6.02 6.25
CA SER A 132 -24.14 6.52 6.82
C SER A 132 -25.24 6.74 5.77
N ALA A 133 -25.04 6.29 4.53
CA ALA A 133 -26.01 6.44 3.46
C ALA A 133 -27.32 5.73 3.82
N LEU A 134 -28.45 6.30 3.37
CA LEU A 134 -29.79 5.76 3.62
C LEU A 134 -30.41 5.13 2.38
N SER A 135 -29.72 5.20 1.24
CA SER A 135 -30.09 4.49 0.02
C SER A 135 -28.89 3.95 -0.75
N VAL A 136 -29.15 2.99 -1.63
CA VAL A 136 -28.15 2.47 -2.58
C VAL A 136 -27.57 3.59 -3.44
N GLU A 137 -28.40 4.50 -3.94
CA GLU A 137 -27.95 5.61 -4.80
C GLU A 137 -27.00 6.55 -4.05
N GLU A 138 -27.32 6.90 -2.80
CA GLU A 138 -26.45 7.72 -1.95
C GLU A 138 -25.13 7.01 -1.67
N ALA A 139 -25.17 5.72 -1.34
CA ALA A 139 -23.97 4.92 -1.09
C ALA A 139 -23.07 4.83 -2.32
N VAL A 140 -23.66 4.57 -3.50
CA VAL A 140 -22.94 4.48 -4.78
C VAL A 140 -22.33 5.83 -5.18
N SER A 141 -23.03 6.93 -4.99
CA SER A 141 -22.46 8.27 -5.25
C SER A 141 -21.31 8.57 -4.28
N ALA A 142 -21.51 8.35 -2.98
CA ALA A 142 -20.52 8.67 -1.96
C ALA A 142 -19.26 7.79 -2.06
N ILE A 143 -19.38 6.50 -2.41
CA ILE A 143 -18.20 5.63 -2.58
C ILE A 143 -17.38 6.04 -3.81
N LYS A 144 -18.01 6.52 -4.88
CA LYS A 144 -17.30 7.07 -6.05
C LYS A 144 -16.54 8.34 -5.68
N GLU A 145 -17.18 9.27 -4.98
CA GLU A 145 -16.51 10.47 -4.46
C GLU A 145 -15.30 10.11 -3.58
N TYR A 146 -15.48 9.11 -2.71
CA TYR A 146 -14.41 8.59 -1.86
C TYR A 146 -13.23 8.09 -2.71
N PHE A 147 -13.47 7.25 -3.73
CA PHE A 147 -12.40 6.73 -4.58
C PHE A 147 -11.71 7.82 -5.41
N VAL A 148 -12.44 8.84 -5.87
CA VAL A 148 -11.85 9.99 -6.56
C VAL A 148 -10.93 10.77 -5.62
N ALA A 149 -11.43 11.14 -4.44
CA ALA A 149 -10.65 11.89 -3.46
C ALA A 149 -9.43 11.09 -2.96
N ARG A 150 -9.62 9.80 -2.68
CA ARG A 150 -8.52 8.88 -2.30
C ARG A 150 -7.50 8.74 -3.42
N GLY A 151 -7.94 8.65 -4.67
CA GLY A 151 -7.05 8.54 -5.83
C GLY A 151 -6.19 9.80 -6.01
N GLU A 152 -6.78 10.98 -5.88
CA GLU A 152 -6.03 12.24 -5.92
C GLU A 152 -5.03 12.34 -4.76
N PHE A 153 -5.43 11.96 -3.55
CA PHE A 153 -4.55 11.96 -2.38
C PHE A 153 -3.32 11.06 -2.60
N GLU A 154 -3.53 9.82 -3.06
CA GLU A 154 -2.43 8.88 -3.29
C GLU A 154 -1.52 9.30 -4.44
N ARG A 155 -2.06 9.90 -5.52
CA ARG A 155 -1.23 10.48 -6.59
C ARG A 155 -0.33 11.59 -6.06
N LYS A 156 -0.88 12.52 -5.27
CA LYS A 156 -0.11 13.60 -4.63
C LYS A 156 0.95 13.06 -3.66
N ARG A 157 0.66 11.94 -2.99
CA ARG A 157 1.62 11.27 -2.09
C ARG A 157 2.80 10.72 -2.87
N GLU A 158 2.56 10.05 -3.99
CA GLU A 158 3.62 9.49 -4.86
C GLU A 158 4.49 10.56 -5.52
N GLU A 159 3.88 11.66 -5.96
CA GLU A 159 4.60 12.83 -6.49
C GLU A 159 5.57 13.39 -5.45
N PHE A 160 5.16 13.45 -4.18
CA PHE A 160 6.00 13.95 -3.10
C PHE A 160 7.11 12.97 -2.71
N ILE A 161 6.80 11.66 -2.61
CA ILE A 161 7.80 10.62 -2.38
C ILE A 161 8.90 10.72 -3.44
N SER A 162 8.50 10.76 -4.71
CA SER A 162 9.43 10.83 -5.85
C SER A 162 10.26 12.12 -5.82
N LYS A 163 9.62 13.25 -5.53
CA LYS A 163 10.31 14.54 -5.35
C LYS A 163 11.32 14.50 -4.21
N LYS A 164 10.99 13.92 -3.07
CA LYS A 164 11.88 13.83 -1.90
C LYS A 164 13.05 12.88 -2.14
N ILE A 165 12.82 11.78 -2.84
CA ILE A 165 13.90 10.90 -3.29
C ILE A 165 14.86 11.68 -4.20
N LYS A 166 14.35 12.41 -5.20
CA LYS A 166 15.16 13.27 -6.05
C LYS A 166 16.00 14.27 -5.26
N GLU A 167 15.36 15.08 -4.41
CA GLU A 167 16.04 16.08 -3.58
C GLU A 167 17.16 15.45 -2.72
N ARG A 168 16.92 14.29 -2.10
CA ARG A 168 17.92 13.60 -1.27
C ARG A 168 19.06 13.01 -2.09
N THR A 169 18.77 12.46 -3.28
CA THR A 169 19.83 11.95 -4.17
C THR A 169 20.72 13.07 -4.71
N GLU A 170 20.15 14.22 -5.06
CA GLU A 170 20.92 15.39 -5.50
C GLU A 170 21.80 15.93 -4.37
N GLN A 171 21.28 16.01 -3.14
CA GLN A 171 22.07 16.36 -1.96
C GLN A 171 23.22 15.37 -1.71
N LEU A 172 22.95 14.07 -1.85
CA LEU A 172 23.97 13.03 -1.69
C LEU A 172 25.09 13.20 -2.72
N GLN A 173 24.74 13.34 -4.00
CA GLN A 173 25.70 13.57 -5.08
C GLN A 173 26.53 14.85 -4.89
N ASN A 174 25.90 15.94 -4.42
CA ASN A 174 26.57 17.22 -4.20
C ASN A 174 27.48 17.24 -2.95
N SER A 175 27.19 16.39 -1.96
CA SER A 175 27.99 16.34 -0.72
C SER A 175 29.35 15.66 -0.89
N GLY A 176 29.62 15.05 -2.04
CA GLY A 176 30.86 14.32 -2.29
C GLY A 176 31.05 13.11 -1.36
N GLN A 177 29.99 12.64 -0.68
CA GLN A 177 30.03 11.40 0.08
C GLN A 177 30.31 10.24 -0.87
N GLU A 178 31.57 9.80 -0.90
CA GLU A 178 31.95 8.50 -1.45
C GLU A 178 31.16 7.43 -0.73
N THR A 179 30.26 6.79 -1.45
CA THR A 179 29.50 5.63 -0.99
C THR A 179 30.14 4.41 -1.65
N SER A 180 30.25 3.35 -0.86
CA SER A 180 31.23 2.26 -0.97
C SER A 180 31.32 1.55 -2.33
N GLN A 181 32.55 1.18 -2.73
CA GLN A 181 33.01 0.06 -3.58
C GLN A 181 32.30 -0.30 -4.91
N THR A 182 31.14 0.25 -5.24
CA THR A 182 30.38 -0.01 -6.47
C THR A 182 30.16 1.27 -7.24
N ASP A 183 30.16 1.18 -8.57
CA ASP A 183 30.01 2.33 -9.48
C ASP A 183 28.67 3.08 -9.31
N LYS A 184 27.70 2.47 -8.63
CA LYS A 184 26.36 3.02 -8.33
C LYS A 184 25.96 2.84 -6.87
N ILE A 185 25.24 3.82 -6.34
CA ILE A 185 24.50 3.83 -5.07
C ILE A 185 23.16 3.13 -5.30
N LYS A 186 22.87 2.11 -4.51
CA LYS A 186 21.64 1.32 -4.59
C LYS A 186 20.65 1.77 -3.52
N ILE A 187 19.49 2.23 -3.98
CA ILE A 187 18.36 2.65 -3.14
C ILE A 187 17.27 1.59 -3.25
N LEU A 188 16.91 0.99 -2.12
CA LEU A 188 15.73 0.14 -2.03
C LEU A 188 14.58 0.94 -1.44
N LEU A 189 13.52 1.12 -2.20
CA LEU A 189 12.25 1.71 -1.77
C LEU A 189 11.22 0.60 -1.61
N THR A 190 10.55 0.51 -0.45
CA THR A 190 9.39 -0.39 -0.30
C THR A 190 8.11 0.42 -0.28
N LEU A 191 7.14 0.04 -1.12
CA LEU A 191 5.82 0.65 -1.17
C LEU A 191 4.73 -0.41 -1.32
N GLY A 192 3.50 -0.07 -0.98
CA GLY A 192 2.34 -0.93 -1.23
C GLY A 192 2.16 -1.24 -2.72
N ALA A 193 1.62 -2.40 -3.06
CA ALA A 193 1.50 -2.91 -4.43
C ALA A 193 0.65 -2.02 -5.36
N MET A 194 -0.18 -1.18 -4.76
CA MET A 194 -0.93 -0.16 -5.48
C MET A 194 -0.06 1.01 -5.95
N HIS A 195 1.14 1.23 -5.39
CA HIS A 195 1.93 2.45 -5.58
C HIS A 195 2.83 2.47 -6.82
N THR A 196 2.40 1.83 -7.91
CA THR A 196 3.17 1.75 -9.17
C THR A 196 3.42 3.12 -9.82
N GLY A 197 2.60 4.13 -9.50
CA GLY A 197 2.76 5.48 -10.02
C GLY A 197 4.07 6.16 -9.59
N ALA A 198 4.58 5.87 -8.39
CA ALA A 198 5.88 6.38 -7.94
C ALA A 198 7.02 5.90 -8.85
N GLY A 199 6.99 4.63 -9.27
CA GLY A 199 7.96 4.08 -10.22
C GLY A 199 7.96 4.81 -11.55
N HIS A 200 6.80 5.07 -12.13
CA HIS A 200 6.70 5.82 -13.39
C HIS A 200 7.18 7.27 -13.30
N ILE A 201 7.07 7.90 -12.13
CA ILE A 201 7.61 9.24 -11.91
C ILE A 201 9.13 9.16 -11.81
N LEU A 202 9.66 8.22 -11.03
CA LEU A 202 11.10 8.03 -10.84
C LEU A 202 11.82 7.63 -12.14
N GLU A 203 11.20 6.80 -13.00
CA GLU A 203 11.73 6.44 -14.32
C GLU A 203 11.95 7.66 -15.25
N ARG A 204 11.28 8.79 -15.00
CA ARG A 204 11.49 10.04 -15.75
C ARG A 204 12.65 10.86 -15.22
N GLU A 205 13.05 10.63 -13.97
CA GLU A 205 14.06 11.39 -13.24
C GLU A 205 15.39 10.64 -13.14
N PHE A 206 15.35 9.30 -13.26
CA PHE A 206 16.49 8.41 -13.11
C PHE A 206 16.54 7.35 -14.21
N ASN A 207 17.75 7.01 -14.66
CA ASN A 207 17.96 6.06 -15.75
C ASN A 207 17.85 4.58 -15.34
N ASP A 208 17.95 4.26 -14.05
CA ASP A 208 18.00 2.89 -13.53
C ASP A 208 16.99 2.72 -12.39
N VAL A 209 15.72 2.54 -12.78
CA VAL A 209 14.59 2.30 -11.87
C VAL A 209 13.97 0.96 -12.21
N LYS A 210 13.75 0.11 -11.21
CA LYS A 210 13.11 -1.21 -11.36
C LYS A 210 11.96 -1.36 -10.40
N ASN A 211 10.79 -1.71 -10.92
CA ASN A 211 9.67 -2.17 -10.11
C ASN A 211 9.78 -3.69 -9.91
N LEU A 212 9.80 -4.13 -8.67
CA LEU A 212 9.84 -5.53 -8.24
C LEU A 212 8.57 -5.80 -7.43
N PHE A 213 7.99 -6.98 -7.60
CA PHE A 213 6.79 -7.39 -6.86
C PHE A 213 7.14 -8.51 -5.89
N SER A 214 6.53 -8.51 -4.70
CA SER A 214 6.75 -9.55 -3.68
C SER A 214 6.08 -10.89 -3.98
N PHE A 215 5.27 -10.95 -5.03
CA PHE A 215 4.42 -12.07 -5.39
C PHE A 215 4.44 -12.32 -6.90
N ASP A 216 3.92 -13.47 -7.31
CA ASP A 216 3.82 -13.84 -8.71
C ASP A 216 2.79 -12.96 -9.45
N MET A 217 3.21 -12.40 -10.58
CA MET A 217 2.34 -11.68 -11.49
C MET A 217 1.58 -12.64 -12.41
N PRO A 218 0.32 -12.34 -12.80
CA PRO A 218 -0.43 -11.10 -12.55
C PRO A 218 -1.19 -11.08 -11.20
N ILE A 219 -1.16 -9.94 -10.50
CA ILE A 219 -1.96 -9.71 -9.29
C ILE A 219 -3.44 -9.59 -9.66
N ARG A 220 -4.30 -10.29 -8.92
CA ARG A 220 -5.71 -9.98 -8.86
C ARG A 220 -5.98 -9.00 -7.72
N PHE A 221 -6.23 -7.74 -8.06
CA PHE A 221 -6.63 -6.75 -7.07
C PHE A 221 -8.08 -6.98 -6.65
N GLY A 222 -8.38 -6.65 -5.39
CA GLY A 222 -9.76 -6.48 -4.95
C GLY A 222 -10.45 -5.36 -5.73
N LEU A 223 -11.77 -5.43 -5.84
CA LEU A 223 -12.62 -4.49 -6.56
C LEU A 223 -12.50 -3.06 -6.04
N GLY A 224 -12.37 -2.86 -4.72
CA GLY A 224 -12.11 -1.55 -4.14
C GLY A 224 -10.74 -0.98 -4.52
N ILE A 225 -9.72 -1.84 -4.60
CA ILE A 225 -8.38 -1.44 -5.05
C ILE A 225 -8.36 -1.16 -6.56
N GLU A 226 -9.09 -1.93 -7.36
CA GLU A 226 -9.26 -1.67 -8.80
C GLU A 226 -9.97 -0.33 -9.05
N ALA A 227 -11.03 -0.03 -8.29
CA ALA A 227 -11.71 1.26 -8.35
C ALA A 227 -10.74 2.42 -8.05
N LEU A 228 -9.93 2.27 -6.99
CA LEU A 228 -8.92 3.25 -6.64
C LEU A 228 -7.79 3.38 -7.68
N ARG A 229 -7.32 2.26 -8.25
CA ARG A 229 -6.33 2.28 -9.34
C ARG A 229 -6.85 3.08 -10.53
N ARG A 230 -8.11 2.88 -10.93
CA ARG A 230 -8.74 3.62 -12.03
C ARG A 230 -8.75 5.13 -11.78
N THR A 231 -9.24 5.59 -10.63
CA THR A 231 -9.33 7.02 -10.33
C THR A 231 -7.97 7.69 -10.25
N ARG A 232 -6.95 6.97 -9.79
CA ARG A 232 -5.56 7.46 -9.78
C ARG A 232 -5.00 7.76 -11.16
N PHE A 233 -5.45 7.04 -12.18
CA PHE A 233 -5.12 7.30 -13.58
C PHE A 233 -6.15 8.20 -14.29
N GLY A 234 -7.02 8.87 -13.53
CA GLY A 234 -8.04 9.77 -14.07
C GLY A 234 -9.18 9.05 -14.80
N LEU A 235 -9.34 7.74 -14.59
CA LEU A 235 -10.43 6.96 -15.18
C LEU A 235 -11.66 6.99 -14.28
N GLU A 236 -12.83 7.06 -14.89
CA GLU A 236 -14.10 7.04 -14.18
C GLU A 236 -14.44 5.65 -13.62
N ILE A 237 -15.18 5.64 -12.50
CA ILE A 237 -15.78 4.44 -11.92
C ILE A 237 -17.27 4.43 -12.25
N ASN A 238 -17.72 3.37 -12.92
CA ASN A 238 -19.13 3.14 -13.19
C ASN A 238 -19.87 2.53 -11.98
N ASP A 239 -21.20 2.57 -12.01
CA ASP A 239 -22.05 2.06 -10.92
C ASP A 239 -21.79 0.58 -10.62
N LYS A 240 -21.56 -0.22 -11.66
CA LYS A 240 -21.27 -1.66 -11.53
C LYS A 240 -20.05 -1.90 -10.64
N LEU A 241 -18.93 -1.23 -10.91
CA LEU A 241 -17.72 -1.38 -10.11
C LEU A 241 -17.92 -0.80 -8.69
N ALA A 242 -18.60 0.34 -8.56
CA ALA A 242 -18.90 0.94 -7.26
C ALA A 242 -19.74 0.02 -6.35
N LYS A 243 -20.83 -0.55 -6.88
CA LYS A 243 -21.68 -1.50 -6.16
C LYS A 243 -20.92 -2.76 -5.76
N ARG A 244 -20.13 -3.33 -6.68
CA ARG A 244 -19.31 -4.52 -6.40
C ARG A 244 -18.23 -4.26 -5.36
N ALA A 245 -17.60 -3.07 -5.37
CA ALA A 245 -16.65 -2.67 -4.34
C ALA A 245 -17.31 -2.54 -2.95
N LEU A 246 -18.53 -2.01 -2.87
CA LEU A 246 -19.29 -1.97 -1.60
C LEU A 246 -19.58 -3.38 -1.07
N ILE A 247 -19.99 -4.32 -1.93
CA ILE A 247 -20.21 -5.72 -1.51
C ILE A 247 -18.91 -6.37 -1.06
N GLU A 248 -17.81 -6.18 -1.78
CA GLU A 248 -16.49 -6.69 -1.38
C GLU A 248 -16.09 -6.16 0.01
N GLU A 249 -16.36 -4.88 0.31
CA GLU A 249 -16.09 -4.29 1.62
C GLU A 249 -16.88 -5.00 2.74
N TYR A 250 -18.18 -5.23 2.55
CA TYR A 250 -19.02 -5.94 3.52
C TYR A 250 -18.62 -7.41 3.68
N LEU A 251 -18.29 -8.09 2.59
CA LEU A 251 -17.76 -9.45 2.61
C LEU A 251 -16.43 -9.51 3.36
N THR A 252 -15.52 -8.56 3.12
CA THR A 252 -14.22 -8.48 3.79
C THR A 252 -14.41 -8.35 5.30
N ARG A 253 -15.31 -7.48 5.75
CA ARG A 253 -15.63 -7.31 7.18
C ARG A 253 -16.25 -8.59 7.76
N TYR A 254 -17.22 -9.18 7.08
CA TYR A 254 -17.89 -10.41 7.51
C TYR A 254 -16.90 -11.58 7.65
N ILE A 255 -16.10 -11.81 6.61
CA ILE A 255 -15.10 -12.88 6.56
C ILE A 255 -13.95 -12.61 7.54
N GLY A 256 -13.48 -11.37 7.65
CA GLY A 256 -12.48 -10.96 8.64
C GLY A 256 -12.90 -11.33 10.06
N ASN A 257 -14.14 -11.03 10.44
CA ASN A 257 -14.71 -11.42 11.74
C ASN A 257 -14.79 -12.94 11.98
N LYS A 258 -14.79 -13.76 10.91
CA LYS A 258 -14.87 -15.22 10.98
C LYS A 258 -13.49 -15.88 11.03
N ILE A 259 -12.53 -15.34 10.28
CA ILE A 259 -11.17 -15.88 10.19
C ILE A 259 -10.30 -15.38 11.34
N ILE A 260 -10.41 -14.09 11.68
CA ILE A 260 -9.63 -13.46 12.75
C ILE A 260 -10.31 -13.77 14.09
N LYS A 261 -10.08 -15.01 14.59
CA LYS A 261 -10.50 -15.41 15.94
C LYS A 261 -9.61 -14.82 17.03
N ASN A 262 -8.35 -14.56 16.70
CA ASN A 262 -7.35 -13.93 17.56
C ASN A 262 -6.55 -12.91 16.72
N PRO A 263 -6.52 -11.62 17.08
CA PRO A 263 -5.72 -10.60 16.39
C PRO A 263 -4.24 -10.99 16.21
N LYS A 264 -3.68 -11.80 17.12
CA LYS A 264 -2.30 -12.28 17.04
C LYS A 264 -2.03 -13.23 15.87
N ASN A 265 -3.07 -13.77 15.24
CA ASN A 265 -2.92 -14.67 14.08
C ASN A 265 -3.03 -13.92 12.75
N ILE A 266 -3.17 -12.58 12.76
CA ILE A 266 -3.34 -11.80 11.54
C ILE A 266 -2.11 -11.88 10.62
N GLY A 267 -0.91 -12.00 11.20
CA GLY A 267 0.35 -12.13 10.46
C GLY A 267 0.51 -13.46 9.72
N ASP A 268 -0.29 -14.47 10.07
CA ASP A 268 -0.28 -15.79 9.43
C ASP A 268 -1.24 -15.87 8.24
N LEU A 269 -2.04 -14.83 7.99
CA LEU A 269 -3.05 -14.86 6.93
C LEU A 269 -2.43 -14.68 5.56
N ASN A 270 -2.88 -15.50 4.61
CA ASN A 270 -2.60 -15.37 3.20
C ASN A 270 -3.67 -14.49 2.55
N TYR A 271 -3.38 -13.20 2.49
CA TYR A 271 -4.34 -12.21 1.97
C TYR A 271 -4.60 -12.36 0.47
N GLU A 272 -3.65 -12.85 -0.31
CA GLU A 272 -3.88 -13.11 -1.74
C GLU A 272 -4.97 -14.15 -1.97
N LYS A 273 -4.98 -15.21 -1.17
CA LYS A 273 -6.06 -16.21 -1.17
C LYS A 273 -7.37 -15.61 -0.71
N ILE A 274 -7.35 -14.77 0.33
CA ILE A 274 -8.55 -14.09 0.83
C ILE A 274 -9.14 -13.17 -0.25
N ILE A 275 -8.34 -12.31 -0.87
CA ILE A 275 -8.76 -11.42 -1.96
C ILE A 275 -9.25 -12.23 -3.16
N SER A 276 -8.51 -13.26 -3.57
CA SER A 276 -8.91 -14.13 -4.68
C SER A 276 -10.26 -14.80 -4.44
N PHE A 277 -10.51 -15.22 -3.19
CA PHE A 277 -11.78 -15.79 -2.76
C PHE A 277 -12.90 -14.74 -2.76
N LEU A 278 -12.65 -13.54 -2.19
CA LEU A 278 -13.61 -12.43 -2.15
C LEU A 278 -14.05 -12.03 -3.56
N VAL A 279 -13.10 -11.78 -4.47
CA VAL A 279 -13.42 -11.40 -5.85
C VAL A 279 -14.16 -12.52 -6.55
N LYS A 280 -13.81 -13.80 -6.32
CA LYS A 280 -14.55 -14.95 -6.86
C LYS A 280 -16.01 -15.00 -6.39
N ILE A 281 -16.28 -14.67 -5.12
CA ILE A 281 -17.65 -14.58 -4.61
C ILE A 281 -18.42 -13.47 -5.33
N VAL A 282 -17.85 -12.25 -5.37
CA VAL A 282 -18.53 -11.09 -5.97
C VAL A 282 -18.75 -11.28 -7.48
N ASP A 283 -17.80 -11.89 -8.18
CA ASP A 283 -17.94 -12.24 -9.61
C ASP A 283 -19.03 -13.30 -9.87
N GLY A 284 -19.38 -14.10 -8.86
CA GLY A 284 -20.49 -15.05 -8.91
C GLY A 284 -21.88 -14.45 -8.67
N PHE A 285 -21.97 -13.14 -8.38
CA PHE A 285 -23.23 -12.41 -8.31
C PHE A 285 -23.53 -11.69 -9.63
N ASP A 286 -24.77 -11.80 -10.09
CA ASP A 286 -25.27 -10.94 -11.16
C ASP A 286 -25.63 -9.53 -10.64
N GLU A 287 -25.96 -8.60 -11.54
CA GLU A 287 -26.19 -7.19 -11.16
C GLU A 287 -27.49 -6.97 -10.36
N ASP A 288 -28.49 -7.84 -10.55
CA ASP A 288 -29.75 -7.78 -9.82
C ASP A 288 -29.51 -8.26 -8.38
N GLU A 289 -28.79 -9.37 -8.22
CA GLU A 289 -28.35 -9.88 -6.91
C GLU A 289 -27.52 -8.84 -6.15
N VAL A 290 -26.54 -8.22 -6.82
CA VAL A 290 -25.72 -7.14 -6.24
C VAL A 290 -26.61 -6.00 -5.75
N THR A 291 -27.57 -5.58 -6.56
CA THR A 291 -28.46 -4.47 -6.22
C THR A 291 -29.39 -4.84 -5.05
N ASP A 292 -29.96 -6.05 -5.05
CA ASP A 292 -30.86 -6.53 -4.00
C ASP A 292 -30.14 -6.72 -2.65
N ILE A 293 -28.88 -7.11 -2.65
CA ILE A 293 -28.05 -7.15 -1.43
C ILE A 293 -27.89 -5.75 -0.86
N LEU A 294 -27.54 -4.78 -1.71
CA LEU A 294 -27.32 -3.40 -1.28
C LEU A 294 -28.62 -2.74 -0.81
N LYS A 295 -29.76 -2.98 -1.47
CA LYS A 295 -31.07 -2.48 -1.03
C LYS A 295 -31.43 -2.97 0.36
N GLN A 296 -31.17 -4.25 0.64
CA GLN A 296 -31.40 -4.79 1.98
C GLN A 296 -30.53 -4.09 3.03
N ILE A 297 -29.28 -3.77 2.70
CA ILE A 297 -28.36 -3.12 3.64
C ILE A 297 -28.71 -1.65 3.84
N TYR A 298 -28.95 -0.91 2.76
CA TYR A 298 -29.13 0.55 2.79
C TYR A 298 -30.60 0.96 2.90
N ASP A 299 -31.42 0.62 1.91
CA ASP A 299 -32.82 1.07 1.83
C ASP A 299 -33.69 0.45 2.93
N GLU A 300 -33.48 -0.84 3.22
CA GLU A 300 -34.21 -1.57 4.26
C GLU A 300 -33.50 -1.53 5.63
N ASN A 301 -32.29 -0.96 5.69
CA ASN A 301 -31.48 -0.82 6.91
C ASN A 301 -31.28 -2.15 7.67
N LYS A 302 -31.13 -3.28 6.96
CA LYS A 302 -30.84 -4.57 7.58
C LYS A 302 -29.38 -4.67 7.97
N ASN A 303 -29.12 -5.42 9.03
CA ASN A 303 -27.75 -5.70 9.46
C ASN A 303 -26.98 -6.46 8.37
N TYR A 304 -25.87 -5.87 7.89
CA TYR A 304 -25.08 -6.47 6.81
C TYR A 304 -24.58 -7.88 7.13
N ASN A 305 -24.26 -8.20 8.39
CA ASN A 305 -23.80 -9.56 8.74
C ASN A 305 -24.90 -10.60 8.47
N THR A 306 -26.16 -10.26 8.75
CA THR A 306 -27.30 -11.15 8.49
C THR A 306 -27.56 -11.29 6.99
N VAL A 307 -27.51 -10.17 6.25
CA VAL A 307 -27.72 -10.18 4.79
C VAL A 307 -26.64 -11.01 4.09
N ILE A 308 -25.37 -10.74 4.40
CA ILE A 308 -24.23 -11.46 3.81
C ILE A 308 -24.28 -12.95 4.17
N ALA A 309 -24.52 -13.31 5.44
CA ALA A 309 -24.65 -14.71 5.84
C ALA A 309 -25.73 -15.44 5.03
N SER A 310 -26.92 -14.86 4.92
CA SER A 310 -28.04 -15.43 4.16
C SER A 310 -27.72 -15.60 2.67
N VAL A 311 -27.01 -14.65 2.06
CA VAL A 311 -26.57 -14.74 0.66
C VAL A 311 -25.58 -15.88 0.46
N LEU A 312 -24.58 -15.99 1.34
CA LEU A 312 -23.58 -17.05 1.27
C LEU A 312 -24.22 -18.43 1.46
N ASP A 313 -25.12 -18.57 2.43
CA ASP A 313 -25.85 -19.82 2.70
C ASP A 313 -26.70 -20.24 1.50
N ARG A 314 -27.46 -19.31 0.90
CA ARG A 314 -28.27 -19.59 -0.30
C ARG A 314 -27.44 -20.03 -1.51
N LYS A 315 -26.21 -19.50 -1.65
CA LYS A 315 -25.27 -19.85 -2.72
C LYS A 315 -24.44 -21.10 -2.38
N GLY A 316 -24.59 -21.67 -1.18
CA GLY A 316 -23.78 -22.79 -0.71
C GLY A 316 -22.29 -22.45 -0.59
N ILE A 317 -21.94 -21.19 -0.34
CA ILE A 317 -20.55 -20.73 -0.25
C ILE A 317 -20.05 -20.96 1.18
N VAL A 318 -19.09 -21.86 1.32
CA VAL A 318 -18.40 -22.13 2.59
C VAL A 318 -17.09 -21.33 2.64
N ILE A 319 -16.83 -20.65 3.76
CA ILE A 319 -15.59 -19.90 3.99
C ILE A 319 -14.49 -20.89 4.40
N PRO A 320 -13.43 -21.10 3.59
CA PRO A 320 -12.37 -22.06 3.89
C PRO A 320 -11.32 -21.43 4.82
N ALA A 321 -11.71 -21.13 6.07
CA ALA A 321 -10.87 -20.38 7.01
C ALA A 321 -9.46 -20.98 7.21
N GLU A 322 -9.34 -22.31 7.18
CA GLU A 322 -8.07 -23.02 7.34
C GLU A 322 -7.13 -22.90 6.13
N ASP A 323 -7.67 -22.62 4.93
CA ASP A 323 -6.86 -22.45 3.71
C ASP A 323 -6.29 -21.04 3.56
N PHE A 324 -6.80 -20.09 4.35
CA PHE A 324 -6.34 -18.71 4.40
C PHE A 324 -5.16 -18.49 5.33
N VAL A 325 -4.61 -19.54 5.95
CA VAL A 325 -3.40 -19.45 6.76
C VAL A 325 -2.20 -19.90 5.92
N HIS A 326 -1.07 -19.22 6.02
CA HIS A 326 0.20 -19.69 5.47
C HIS A 326 0.57 -21.00 6.16
N LYS A 327 0.45 -22.12 5.43
CA LYS A 327 0.98 -23.40 5.88
C LYS A 327 2.50 -23.30 5.76
N GLY A 328 3.19 -23.14 6.89
CA GLY A 328 4.65 -23.24 6.93
C GLY A 328 5.07 -24.59 6.34
N ASN A 329 5.98 -24.55 5.38
CA ASN A 329 6.72 -25.74 4.96
C ASN A 329 7.98 -25.87 5.82
#